data_AF-A0A2W2AYB4-F1
#
_entry.id   AF-A0A2W2AYB4-F1
#
_cell.length_a   1.000
_cell.length_b   1.000
_cell.length_c   1.000
_cell.angle_alpha   90.00
_cell.angle_beta   90.00
_cell.angle_gamma   90.00
#
_symmetry.space_group_name_H-M   'P 1'
#
loop_
_entity.id
_entity.type
_entity.pdbx_description
1 polymer ?
#
loop_
_entity_poly.entity_id
_entity_poly.type
_entity_poly.pdbx_seq_one_letter_code
_entity_poly.pdbx_strand_id
1 'polypeptide(L)'
;MHVGLRIVLDAPVDAVRDALLRPSVMVAVTKPFLVYRSLDPAGFPEHWTPHQPHPISASTFGLVPSGSSHVDIDLHQTDGVPVQVDRGGGTSGLFARMDMRHRMAVSALPDGRTLFRDRLTYRTHPALLGVALWPGMWVIWQWRAFRMRALAPTWRA
;
A
#
# COMPACT_ATOMS: atom_id res chain seq x y z
N MET A 1 5.36 4.79 -15.09
CA MET A 1 6.42 4.84 -14.07
C MET A 1 6.17 3.77 -13.02
N HIS A 2 7.18 3.41 -12.22
CA HIS A 2 6.98 2.50 -11.10
C HIS A 2 7.91 2.82 -9.93
N VAL A 3 7.48 2.42 -8.74
CA VAL A 3 8.28 2.38 -7.51
C VAL A 3 8.08 1.01 -6.88
N GLY A 4 9.07 0.54 -6.13
CA GLY A 4 9.00 -0.77 -5.52
C GLY A 4 10.03 -0.98 -4.42
N LEU A 5 9.81 -2.01 -3.63
CA LEU A 5 10.66 -2.43 -2.51
C LEU A 5 10.90 -3.93 -2.56
N ARG A 6 12.05 -4.33 -2.05
CA ARG A 6 12.37 -5.70 -1.69
C ARG A 6 13.08 -5.66 -0.34
N ILE A 7 12.39 -6.07 0.72
CA ILE A 7 12.88 -5.96 2.10
C ILE A 7 12.61 -7.24 2.88
N VAL A 8 13.44 -7.50 3.88
CA VAL A 8 13.20 -8.56 4.88
C VAL A 8 12.47 -7.93 6.06
N LEU A 9 11.40 -8.57 6.52
CA LEU A 9 10.59 -8.17 7.66
C LEU A 9 10.73 -9.21 8.77
N ASP A 10 10.88 -8.73 10.00
CA ASP A 10 11.11 -9.56 11.17
C ASP A 10 9.79 -10.12 11.74
N ALA A 11 9.04 -10.85 10.91
CA ALA A 11 7.77 -11.48 11.24
C ALA A 11 7.52 -12.71 10.33
N PRO A 12 6.77 -13.71 10.82
CA PRO A 12 6.36 -14.84 10.00
C PRO A 12 5.39 -14.41 8.89
N VAL A 13 5.31 -15.20 7.81
CA VAL A 13 4.53 -14.84 6.61
C VAL A 13 3.07 -14.56 6.95
N ASP A 14 2.44 -15.37 7.79
CA ASP A 14 1.02 -15.20 8.12
C ASP A 14 0.75 -13.91 8.90
N ALA A 15 1.64 -13.53 9.82
CA ALA A 15 1.58 -12.24 10.51
C ALA A 15 1.72 -11.06 9.54
N VAL A 16 2.63 -11.15 8.57
CA VAL A 16 2.77 -10.10 7.55
C VAL A 16 1.53 -10.03 6.66
N ARG A 17 0.96 -11.17 6.26
CA ARG A 17 -0.27 -11.22 5.44
C ARG A 17 -1.45 -10.58 6.16
N ASP A 18 -1.64 -10.94 7.42
CA ASP A 18 -2.66 -10.36 8.28
C ASP A 18 -2.47 -8.84 8.43
N ALA A 19 -1.25 -8.41 8.72
CA ALA A 19 -0.92 -6.99 8.85
C ALA A 19 -1.18 -6.18 7.57
N LEU A 20 -0.94 -6.75 6.37
CA LEU A 20 -1.22 -6.09 5.10
C LEU A 20 -2.72 -5.96 4.79
N LEU A 21 -3.56 -6.78 5.42
CA LEU A 21 -5.02 -6.66 5.35
C LEU A 21 -5.58 -5.64 6.34
N ARG A 22 -4.80 -5.20 7.34
CA ARG A 22 -5.25 -4.21 8.32
C ARG A 22 -5.07 -2.79 7.79
N PRO A 23 -6.15 -1.98 7.64
CA PRO A 23 -6.03 -0.60 7.19
C PRO A 23 -5.15 0.25 8.11
N SER A 24 -5.21 0.00 9.42
CA SER A 24 -4.42 0.70 10.43
C SER A 24 -2.91 0.59 10.17
N VAL A 25 -2.43 -0.59 9.80
CA VAL A 25 -1.02 -0.83 9.44
C VAL A 25 -0.67 -0.11 8.14
N MET A 26 -1.51 -0.24 7.10
CA MET A 26 -1.28 0.38 5.79
C MET A 26 -1.24 1.92 5.86
N VAL A 27 -2.05 2.53 6.73
CA VAL A 27 -1.97 3.97 7.05
C VAL A 27 -0.71 4.28 7.86
N ALA A 28 -0.35 3.48 8.86
CA ALA A 28 0.79 3.74 9.74
C ALA A 28 2.16 3.71 9.02
N VAL A 29 2.28 2.95 7.93
CA VAL A 29 3.52 2.84 7.15
C VAL A 29 3.70 3.98 6.14
N THR A 30 2.66 4.78 5.89
CA THR A 30 2.69 5.90 4.93
C THR A 30 2.76 7.28 5.59
N LYS A 31 2.36 7.38 6.87
CA LYS A 31 2.52 8.58 7.70
C LYS A 31 3.99 8.91 7.99
N PRO A 32 4.41 10.19 7.97
CA PRO A 32 3.54 11.36 7.84
C PRO A 32 3.25 11.78 6.39
N PHE A 33 3.95 11.25 5.40
CA PHE A 33 3.92 11.77 4.03
C PHE A 33 2.55 11.64 3.35
N LEU A 34 1.90 10.47 3.47
CA LEU A 34 0.54 10.26 2.97
C LEU A 34 -0.36 9.85 4.14
N VAL A 35 -1.45 10.59 4.31
CA VAL A 35 -2.46 10.32 5.33
C VAL A 35 -3.73 9.91 4.62
N TYR A 36 -4.08 8.63 4.77
CA TYR A 36 -5.34 8.08 4.29
C TYR A 36 -6.43 8.22 5.35
N ARG A 37 -7.64 8.55 4.91
CA ARG A 37 -8.86 8.55 5.72
C ARG A 37 -9.96 7.81 4.99
N SER A 38 -10.74 7.04 5.73
CA SER A 38 -11.95 6.45 5.18
C SER A 38 -13.00 7.53 4.91
N LEU A 39 -13.74 7.36 3.83
CA LEU A 39 -14.94 8.14 3.53
C LEU A 39 -16.23 7.41 3.93
N ASP A 40 -16.13 6.20 4.48
CA ASP A 40 -17.25 5.47 5.07
C ASP A 40 -17.59 6.08 6.45
N PRO A 41 -18.87 6.32 6.76
CA PRO A 41 -19.29 6.82 8.07
C PRO A 41 -18.84 5.96 9.27
N ALA A 42 -18.69 4.65 9.08
CA ALA A 42 -18.20 3.72 10.11
C ALA A 42 -16.66 3.72 10.23
N GLY A 43 -15.96 4.42 9.33
CA GLY A 43 -14.51 4.50 9.31
C GLY A 43 -13.83 3.34 8.58
N PHE A 44 -12.58 3.06 8.94
CA PHE A 44 -11.87 1.91 8.38
C PHE A 44 -12.36 0.62 9.04
N PRO A 45 -12.54 -0.48 8.28
CA PRO A 45 -12.77 -1.79 8.86
C PRO A 45 -11.52 -2.26 9.62
N GLU A 46 -11.64 -3.30 10.43
CA GLU A 46 -10.47 -3.91 11.08
C GLU A 46 -9.55 -4.59 10.05
N HIS A 47 -10.16 -5.27 9.07
CA HIS A 47 -9.49 -5.92 7.95
C HIS A 47 -10.19 -5.56 6.63
N TRP A 48 -9.42 -5.46 5.56
CA TRP A 48 -9.97 -5.39 4.21
C TRP A 48 -10.67 -6.69 3.87
N THR A 49 -11.93 -6.59 3.45
CA THR A 49 -12.66 -7.71 2.84
C THR A 49 -12.29 -7.76 1.35
N PRO A 50 -11.76 -8.88 0.85
CA PRO A 50 -11.45 -9.00 -0.57
C PRO A 50 -12.68 -8.76 -1.46
N HIS A 51 -12.49 -8.12 -2.61
CA HIS A 51 -13.55 -7.75 -3.56
C HIS A 51 -14.64 -6.83 -3.00
N GLN A 52 -14.36 -6.11 -1.92
CA GLN A 52 -15.24 -5.08 -1.36
C GLN A 52 -14.54 -3.71 -1.42
N PRO A 53 -14.83 -2.89 -2.45
CA PRO A 53 -14.23 -1.57 -2.59
C PRO A 53 -14.53 -0.66 -1.39
N HIS A 54 -13.49 -0.13 -0.74
CA HIS A 54 -13.61 0.81 0.37
C HIS A 54 -13.21 2.23 -0.04
N PRO A 55 -14.10 3.23 0.06
CA PRO A 55 -13.79 4.59 -0.38
C PRO A 55 -12.84 5.29 0.61
N ILE A 56 -11.81 5.94 0.05
CA ILE A 56 -10.77 6.62 0.81
C ILE A 56 -10.46 8.00 0.23
N SER A 57 -9.97 8.88 1.08
CA SER A 57 -9.27 10.10 0.67
C SER A 57 -7.81 10.03 1.11
N ALA A 58 -6.93 10.68 0.37
CA ALA A 58 -5.56 10.89 0.81
C ALA A 58 -5.18 12.36 0.80
N SER A 59 -4.27 12.71 1.70
CA SER A 59 -3.68 14.03 1.79
C SER A 59 -2.18 13.92 2.03
N THR A 60 -1.43 14.82 1.41
CA THR A 60 0.02 14.95 1.64
C THR A 60 0.24 15.68 2.95
N PHE A 61 1.01 15.08 3.85
CA PHE A 61 1.23 15.55 5.24
C PHE A 61 -0.04 15.78 6.07
N GLY A 62 -1.20 15.28 5.63
CA GLY A 62 -2.48 15.58 6.30
C GLY A 62 -3.08 16.96 5.97
N LEU A 63 -2.42 17.75 5.11
CA LEU A 63 -2.75 19.16 4.87
C LEU A 63 -3.20 19.43 3.45
N VAL A 64 -2.49 18.89 2.45
CA VAL A 64 -2.78 19.15 1.03
C VAL A 64 -3.59 17.99 0.47
N PRO A 65 -4.86 18.21 0.05
CA PRO A 65 -5.68 17.14 -0.52
C PRO A 65 -5.05 16.56 -1.78
N SER A 66 -4.80 15.24 -1.78
CA SER A 66 -4.32 14.52 -2.97
C SER A 66 -5.50 13.97 -3.80
N GLY A 67 -6.70 13.91 -3.22
CA GLY A 67 -7.92 13.43 -3.86
C GLY A 67 -8.47 12.16 -3.21
N SER A 68 -9.44 11.55 -3.87
CA SER A 68 -10.14 10.35 -3.43
C SER A 68 -9.83 9.16 -4.34
N SER A 69 -9.91 7.97 -3.75
CA SER A 69 -9.77 6.68 -4.42
C SER A 69 -10.71 5.68 -3.73
N HIS A 70 -10.70 4.44 -4.18
CA HIS A 70 -11.11 3.30 -3.37
C HIS A 70 -9.93 2.34 -3.24
N VAL A 71 -9.97 1.50 -2.20
CA VAL A 71 -9.08 0.33 -2.05
C VAL A 71 -9.93 -0.89 -2.35
N ASP A 72 -9.49 -1.74 -3.28
CA ASP A 72 -10.16 -3.00 -3.59
C ASP A 72 -9.12 -4.11 -3.63
N ILE A 73 -9.12 -4.94 -2.60
CA ILE A 73 -8.11 -5.97 -2.40
C ILE A 73 -8.53 -7.25 -3.12
N ASP A 74 -7.63 -7.75 -3.94
CA ASP A 74 -7.70 -9.06 -4.57
C ASP A 74 -6.53 -9.92 -4.07
N LEU A 75 -6.83 -11.16 -3.69
CA LEU A 75 -5.86 -12.11 -3.16
C LEU A 75 -5.75 -13.29 -4.12
N HIS A 76 -4.56 -13.53 -4.67
CA HIS A 76 -4.30 -14.70 -5.49
C HIS A 76 -2.95 -15.32 -5.16
N GLN A 77 -2.69 -16.48 -5.73
CA GLN A 77 -1.39 -17.13 -5.67
C GLN A 77 -0.74 -17.11 -7.05
N THR A 78 0.57 -16.90 -7.09
CA THR A 78 1.38 -17.04 -8.30
C THR A 78 2.55 -17.95 -7.96
N ASP A 79 2.65 -19.10 -8.62
CA ASP A 79 3.68 -20.11 -8.36
C ASP A 79 3.80 -20.48 -6.87
N GLY A 80 2.65 -20.61 -6.18
CA GLY A 80 2.57 -20.92 -4.76
C GLY A 80 2.87 -19.75 -3.81
N VAL A 81 3.19 -18.56 -4.34
CA VAL A 81 3.44 -17.34 -3.55
C VAL A 81 2.16 -16.53 -3.39
N PRO A 82 1.73 -16.18 -2.16
CA PRO A 82 0.61 -15.27 -1.94
C PRO A 82 0.92 -13.87 -2.47
N VAL A 83 0.01 -13.36 -3.31
CA VAL A 83 0.07 -12.02 -3.91
C VAL A 83 -1.23 -11.27 -3.57
N GLN A 84 -1.07 -10.08 -3.02
CA GLN A 84 -2.13 -9.11 -2.79
C GLN A 84 -2.05 -8.02 -3.87
N VAL A 85 -3.18 -7.75 -4.53
CA VAL A 85 -3.28 -6.70 -5.54
C VAL A 85 -4.36 -5.72 -5.15
N ASP A 86 -4.02 -4.44 -5.13
CA ASP A 86 -5.00 -3.38 -5.02
C ASP A 86 -5.44 -2.97 -6.43
N ARG A 87 -6.73 -3.12 -6.69
CA ARG A 87 -7.42 -2.71 -7.93
C ARG A 87 -8.01 -1.31 -7.81
N GLY A 88 -7.74 -0.62 -6.71
CA GLY A 88 -8.16 0.73 -6.42
C GLY A 88 -7.84 1.73 -7.52
N GLY A 89 -8.87 2.47 -7.93
CA GLY A 89 -8.80 3.53 -8.93
C GLY A 89 -9.08 4.91 -8.34
N GLY A 90 -8.31 5.90 -8.77
CA GLY A 90 -8.50 7.29 -8.36
C GLY A 90 -9.81 7.88 -8.89
N THR A 91 -10.61 8.47 -8.00
CA THR A 91 -11.92 9.03 -8.33
C THR A 91 -11.93 10.56 -8.36
N SER A 92 -10.96 11.22 -7.71
CA SER A 92 -10.83 12.69 -7.75
C SER A 92 -9.38 13.18 -7.61
N GLY A 93 -9.17 14.48 -7.81
CA GLY A 93 -7.90 15.15 -7.51
C GLY A 93 -6.71 14.66 -8.34
N LEU A 94 -5.57 14.46 -7.69
CA LEU A 94 -4.37 13.91 -8.32
C LEU A 94 -4.61 12.44 -8.72
N PHE A 95 -5.28 11.66 -7.88
CA PHE A 95 -5.53 10.24 -8.16
C PHE A 95 -6.38 10.02 -9.42
N ALA A 96 -7.38 10.87 -9.70
CA ALA A 96 -8.16 10.78 -10.94
C ALA A 96 -7.31 10.94 -12.22
N ARG A 97 -6.10 11.50 -12.11
CA ARG A 97 -5.16 11.64 -13.23
C ARG A 97 -4.17 10.48 -13.30
N MET A 98 -4.34 9.45 -12.48
CA MET A 98 -3.43 8.32 -12.33
C MET A 98 -4.16 6.99 -12.49
N ASP A 99 -3.71 6.16 -13.42
CA ASP A 99 -4.00 4.72 -13.42
C ASP A 99 -2.94 4.03 -12.57
N MET A 100 -3.35 3.22 -11.61
CA MET A 100 -2.48 2.61 -10.59
C MET A 100 -2.69 1.10 -10.53
N ARG A 101 -1.60 0.37 -10.37
CA ARG A 101 -1.60 -1.07 -10.11
C ARG A 101 -0.59 -1.35 -9.00
N HIS A 102 -1.08 -1.65 -7.82
CA HIS A 102 -0.26 -1.96 -6.64
C HIS A 102 -0.28 -3.46 -6.40
N ARG A 103 0.90 -4.08 -6.35
CA ARG A 103 1.06 -5.51 -6.09
C ARG A 103 2.05 -5.72 -4.96
N MET A 104 1.69 -6.59 -4.04
CA MET A 104 2.51 -6.97 -2.89
C MET A 104 2.59 -8.48 -2.83
N ALA A 105 3.79 -9.01 -2.60
CA ALA A 105 4.03 -10.44 -2.47
C ALA A 105 4.88 -10.71 -1.24
N VAL A 106 4.59 -11.82 -0.57
CA VAL A 106 5.29 -12.26 0.63
C VAL A 106 5.78 -13.69 0.46
N SER A 107 7.00 -13.97 0.90
CA SER A 107 7.57 -15.32 0.86
C SER A 107 8.33 -15.59 2.14
N ALA A 108 8.26 -16.83 2.63
CA ALA A 108 9.01 -17.24 3.80
C ALA A 108 10.52 -17.29 3.48
N LEU A 109 11.34 -16.90 4.45
CA LEU A 109 12.76 -17.18 4.47
C LEU A 109 13.07 -18.38 5.39
N PRO A 110 14.19 -19.10 5.17
CA PRO A 110 14.55 -20.27 5.98
C PRO A 110 14.67 -20.01 7.48
N ASP A 111 14.91 -18.76 7.88
CA ASP A 111 15.08 -18.32 9.28
C ASP A 111 13.76 -17.87 9.93
N GLY A 112 12.62 -18.12 9.30
CA GLY A 112 11.29 -17.74 9.81
C GLY A 112 10.90 -16.28 9.57
N ARG A 113 11.77 -15.46 8.98
CA ARG A 113 11.44 -14.09 8.56
C ARG A 113 10.70 -14.09 7.22
N THR A 114 10.20 -12.92 6.84
CA THR A 114 9.46 -12.74 5.58
C THR A 114 10.21 -11.86 4.59
N LEU A 115 10.37 -12.34 3.37
CA LEU A 115 10.75 -11.52 2.23
C LEU A 115 9.51 -10.84 1.65
N PHE A 116 9.43 -9.52 1.82
CA PHE A 116 8.35 -8.69 1.30
C PHE A 116 8.78 -7.98 0.02
N ARG A 117 7.93 -8.07 -0.99
CA ARG A 117 8.07 -7.39 -2.29
C ARG A 117 6.86 -6.51 -2.53
N ASP A 118 7.11 -5.28 -2.94
CA ASP A 118 6.07 -4.29 -3.24
C ASP A 118 6.40 -3.63 -4.56
N ARG A 119 5.41 -3.50 -5.44
CA ARG A 119 5.50 -2.74 -6.67
C ARG A 119 4.21 -1.96 -6.91
N LEU A 120 4.33 -0.63 -6.96
CA LEU A 120 3.31 0.24 -7.51
C LEU A 120 3.74 0.68 -8.91
N THR A 121 2.94 0.31 -9.91
CA THR A 121 3.06 0.83 -11.27
C THR A 121 1.97 1.85 -11.49
N TYR A 122 2.31 3.01 -12.05
CA TYR A 122 1.35 4.07 -12.30
C TYR A 122 1.59 4.77 -13.63
N ARG A 123 0.52 5.25 -14.24
CA ARG A 123 0.52 6.07 -15.45
C ARG A 123 -0.30 7.31 -15.20
N THR A 124 0.22 8.47 -15.58
CA THR A 124 -0.47 9.74 -15.39
C THR A 124 -0.92 10.35 -16.72
N HIS A 125 -1.94 11.19 -16.68
CA HIS A 125 -2.33 12.04 -17.80
C HIS A 125 -2.34 13.52 -17.37
N PRO A 126 -1.44 14.38 -17.90
CA PRO A 126 -0.40 14.11 -18.91
C PRO A 126 0.77 13.26 -18.36
N ALA A 127 1.55 12.64 -19.25
CA ALA A 127 2.65 11.74 -18.85
C ALA A 127 3.79 12.44 -18.08
N LEU A 128 4.06 13.72 -18.38
CA LEU A 128 5.11 14.51 -17.72
C LEU A 128 4.87 14.65 -16.21
N LEU A 129 3.61 14.67 -15.77
CA LEU A 129 3.24 14.68 -14.36
C LEU A 129 3.82 13.46 -13.63
N GLY A 130 3.78 12.29 -14.25
CA GLY A 130 4.29 11.06 -13.68
C GLY A 130 5.80 11.05 -13.48
N VAL A 131 6.53 11.73 -14.38
CA VAL A 131 7.98 11.97 -14.25
C VAL A 131 8.24 12.88 -13.05
N ALA A 132 7.51 14.00 -12.95
CA ALA A 132 7.66 14.97 -11.86
C ALA A 132 7.32 14.38 -10.48
N LEU A 133 6.33 13.48 -10.40
CA LEU A 133 5.92 12.83 -9.15
C LEU A 133 6.86 11.71 -8.70
N TRP A 134 7.62 11.12 -9.61
CA TRP A 134 8.40 9.92 -9.34
C TRP A 134 9.37 10.05 -8.17
N PRO A 135 10.16 11.14 -8.02
CA PRO A 135 11.06 11.29 -6.88
C PRO A 135 10.32 11.30 -5.54
N GLY A 136 9.18 12.00 -5.46
CA GLY A 136 8.34 12.02 -4.27
C GLY A 136 7.78 10.64 -3.92
N MET A 137 7.28 9.92 -4.93
CA MET A 137 6.80 8.55 -4.74
C MET A 137 7.92 7.61 -4.30
N TRP A 138 9.14 7.78 -4.82
CA TRP A 138 10.29 7.00 -4.39
C TRP A 138 10.63 7.24 -2.92
N VAL A 139 10.64 8.50 -2.47
CA VAL A 139 10.86 8.86 -1.04
C VAL A 139 9.80 8.22 -0.14
N ILE A 140 8.52 8.31 -0.53
CA ILE A 140 7.41 7.68 0.20
C ILE A 140 7.61 6.17 0.28
N TRP A 141 8.07 5.53 -0.79
CA TRP A 141 8.37 4.10 -0.79
C TRP A 141 9.54 3.75 0.14
N GLN A 142 10.63 4.52 0.14
CA GLN A 142 11.74 4.27 1.06
C GLN A 142 11.31 4.44 2.52
N TRP A 143 10.50 5.46 2.79
CA TRP A 143 9.91 5.67 4.11
C TRP A 143 9.01 4.50 4.53
N ARG A 144 8.16 4.02 3.61
CA ARG A 144 7.33 2.84 3.84
C ARG A 144 8.18 1.62 4.21
N ALA A 145 9.29 1.37 3.52
CA ALA A 145 10.22 0.30 3.88
C ALA A 145 10.78 0.45 5.29
N PHE A 146 11.21 1.65 5.66
CA PHE A 146 11.71 1.93 7.02
C PHE A 146 10.63 1.65 8.08
N ARG A 147 9.42 2.16 7.89
CA ARG A 147 8.30 1.96 8.82
C ARG A 147 7.87 0.51 8.92
N MET A 148 7.79 -0.20 7.80
CA MET A 148 7.45 -1.63 7.81
C MET A 148 8.49 -2.45 8.59
N ARG A 149 9.79 -2.18 8.42
CA ARG A 149 10.82 -2.87 9.20
C ARG A 149 10.70 -2.59 10.70
N ALA A 150 10.38 -1.35 11.08
CA ALA A 150 10.21 -0.97 12.48
C ALA A 150 8.96 -1.61 13.13
N LEU A 151 7.88 -1.76 12.36
CA LEU A 151 6.61 -2.29 12.85
C LEU A 151 6.50 -3.81 12.76
N ALA A 152 7.22 -4.46 11.84
CA ALA A 152 7.11 -5.90 11.62
C ALA A 152 7.24 -6.76 12.89
N PRO A 153 8.19 -6.51 13.82
CA PRO A 153 8.27 -7.27 15.06
C PRO A 153 6.99 -7.26 15.90
N THR A 154 6.17 -6.21 15.81
CA THR A 154 4.93 -6.05 16.59
C THR A 154 3.72 -6.71 15.93
N TRP A 155 3.87 -7.32 14.75
CA TRP A 155 2.79 -8.04 14.07
C TRP A 155 2.72 -9.51 14.46
N ARG A 156 3.70 -9.99 15.24
CA ARG A 156 3.68 -11.34 15.80
C ARG A 156 2.51 -11.44 16.77
N ALA A 157 1.57 -12.34 16.46
CA ALA A 157 0.43 -12.67 17.31
C ALA A 157 0.89 -13.25 18.67
#